data_AF-A0A2U3A0H8-F1
#
_entry.id   AF-A0A2U3A0H8-F1
#
_cell.length_a   1.000
_cell.length_b   1.000
_cell.length_c   1.000
_cell.angle_alpha   90.00
_cell.angle_beta   90.00
_cell.angle_gamma   90.00
#
_symmetry.space_group_name_H-M   'P 1'
#
loop_
_entity.id
_entity.type
_entity.pdbx_description
1 polymer ?
#
loop_
_entity_poly.entity_id
_entity_poly.type
_entity_poly.pdbx_seq_one_letter_code
_entity_poly.pdbx_strand_id
1 'polypeptide(L)'
;MKTTATHPDIRRYLAAVDRAASSVPAGPRKELLADLSEHIDVALAERPGELDQILAELGDPRDIAATAIRENAEYSHPGRRRGNPRTVLALLAASSVLGLLGAAAPHAEALNFPILVVTALGFATLAMSAWWTTSRKWISVAWFILPNVFLRAVDQAFGLSHSAEATLSFFAVALRAGVLVWLWRHRVAPEGPGRIDFRLPRWARILLWSLLAAFILFEVFMWVSAFAVTDDLSTVKKGSFTP
;
A
#
# COMPACT_ATOMS: atom_id res chain seq x y z
N MET A 1 -28.06 16.50 -22.32
CA MET A 1 -28.03 15.78 -23.62
C MET A 1 -26.60 15.95 -24.14
N LYS A 2 -25.81 14.87 -24.29
CA LYS A 2 -24.37 15.00 -24.62
C LYS A 2 -24.19 15.51 -26.05
N THR A 3 -23.62 16.71 -26.18
CA THR A 3 -23.36 17.43 -27.45
C THR A 3 -22.37 16.69 -28.34
N THR A 4 -21.39 16.02 -27.75
CA THR A 4 -20.42 15.12 -28.40
C THR A 4 -21.04 14.03 -29.27
N ALA A 5 -22.20 13.48 -28.90
CA ALA A 5 -22.87 12.44 -29.68
C ALA A 5 -23.45 12.96 -31.00
N THR A 6 -23.78 14.26 -31.06
CA THR A 6 -24.54 14.85 -32.16
C THR A 6 -23.64 15.48 -33.24
N HIS A 7 -22.48 16.05 -32.89
CA HIS A 7 -21.63 16.77 -33.85
C HIS A 7 -20.73 15.83 -34.69
N PRO A 8 -20.79 15.87 -36.03
CA PRO A 8 -20.00 14.98 -36.89
C PRO A 8 -18.49 15.17 -36.75
N ASP A 9 -18.02 16.39 -36.53
CA ASP A 9 -16.58 16.70 -36.45
C ASP A 9 -15.94 16.19 -35.16
N ILE A 10 -16.65 16.28 -34.03
CA ILE A 10 -16.22 15.70 -32.76
C ILE A 10 -16.07 14.18 -32.89
N ARG A 11 -17.04 13.51 -33.53
CA ARG A 11 -16.95 12.06 -33.79
C ARG A 11 -15.75 11.72 -34.67
N ARG A 12 -15.49 12.53 -35.71
CA ARG A 12 -14.33 12.35 -36.59
C ARG A 12 -13.01 12.53 -35.84
N TYR A 13 -12.95 13.52 -34.95
CA TYR A 13 -11.79 13.78 -34.08
C TYR A 13 -11.52 12.61 -33.12
N LEU A 14 -12.51 12.20 -32.34
CA LEU A 14 -12.37 11.08 -31.40
C LEU A 14 -12.03 9.75 -32.12
N ALA A 15 -12.57 9.51 -33.32
CA ALA A 15 -12.20 8.37 -34.14
C ALA A 15 -10.77 8.45 -34.68
N ALA A 16 -10.23 9.67 -34.91
CA ALA A 16 -8.83 9.85 -35.26
C ALA A 16 -7.92 9.53 -34.07
N VAL A 17 -8.28 10.00 -32.86
CA VAL A 17 -7.55 9.67 -31.62
C VAL A 17 -7.57 8.17 -31.35
N ASP A 18 -8.72 7.50 -31.43
CA ASP A 18 -8.83 6.05 -31.19
C ASP A 18 -7.94 5.24 -32.16
N ARG A 19 -7.92 5.62 -33.44
CA ARG A 19 -7.05 4.99 -34.44
C ARG A 19 -5.57 5.22 -34.15
N ALA A 20 -5.19 6.45 -33.79
CA ALA A 20 -3.81 6.79 -33.46
C ALA A 20 -3.35 6.10 -32.15
N ALA A 21 -4.24 5.92 -31.18
CA ALA A 21 -3.99 5.23 -29.93
C ALA A 21 -4.23 3.71 -30.01
N SER A 22 -4.34 3.13 -31.20
CA SER A 22 -4.65 1.70 -31.38
C SER A 22 -3.63 0.75 -30.74
N SER A 23 -2.39 1.20 -30.56
CA SER A 23 -1.32 0.48 -29.84
C SER A 23 -1.47 0.48 -28.31
N VAL A 24 -2.32 1.36 -27.75
CA VAL A 24 -2.64 1.42 -26.32
C VAL A 24 -3.68 0.35 -25.98
N PRO A 25 -3.58 -0.34 -24.82
CA PRO A 25 -4.60 -1.30 -24.39
C PRO A 25 -6.01 -0.68 -24.30
N ALA A 26 -7.04 -1.50 -24.53
CA ALA A 26 -8.41 -1.02 -24.67
C ALA A 26 -9.00 -0.31 -23.44
N GLY A 27 -8.50 -0.60 -22.23
CA GLY A 27 -8.95 0.07 -20.99
C GLY A 27 -8.54 1.55 -20.96
N PRO A 28 -7.23 1.85 -20.87
CA PRO A 28 -6.72 3.23 -20.92
C PRO A 28 -7.17 4.01 -22.16
N ARG A 29 -7.29 3.34 -23.31
CA ARG A 29 -7.79 3.98 -24.53
C ARG A 29 -9.24 4.47 -24.39
N LYS A 30 -10.11 3.70 -23.73
CA LYS A 30 -11.49 4.13 -23.45
C LYS A 30 -11.55 5.28 -22.46
N GLU A 31 -10.67 5.28 -21.45
CA GLU A 31 -10.55 6.35 -20.47
C GLU A 31 -10.13 7.66 -21.14
N LEU A 32 -9.07 7.62 -21.97
CA LEU A 32 -8.64 8.76 -22.78
C LEU A 32 -9.79 9.35 -23.63
N LEU A 33 -10.53 8.50 -24.35
CA LEU A 33 -11.65 8.96 -25.19
C LEU A 33 -12.80 9.54 -24.36
N ALA A 34 -13.04 9.00 -23.17
CA ALA A 34 -14.06 9.53 -22.26
C ALA A 34 -13.66 10.92 -21.75
N ASP A 35 -12.43 11.07 -21.27
CA ASP A 35 -11.89 12.33 -20.76
C ASP A 35 -11.91 13.43 -21.84
N LEU A 36 -11.49 13.09 -23.06
CA LEU A 36 -11.55 14.01 -24.20
C LEU A 36 -12.99 14.40 -24.55
N SER A 37 -13.92 13.44 -24.53
CA SER A 37 -15.34 13.75 -24.78
C SER A 37 -15.91 14.68 -23.71
N GLU A 38 -15.55 14.47 -22.45
CA GLU A 38 -15.99 15.33 -21.34
C GLU A 38 -15.41 16.73 -21.48
N HIS A 39 -14.12 16.85 -21.80
CA HIS A 39 -13.47 18.14 -22.00
C HIS A 39 -14.12 18.95 -23.14
N ILE A 40 -14.43 18.29 -24.26
CA ILE A 40 -15.11 18.92 -25.40
C ILE A 40 -16.53 19.36 -25.02
N ASP A 41 -17.28 18.51 -24.30
CA ASP A 41 -18.63 18.85 -23.85
C ASP A 41 -18.62 20.06 -22.88
N VAL A 42 -17.65 20.14 -21.97
CA VAL A 42 -17.48 21.29 -21.06
C VAL A 42 -17.11 22.55 -21.84
N ALA A 43 -16.11 22.47 -22.73
CA ALA A 43 -15.68 23.62 -23.52
C ALA A 43 -16.80 24.17 -24.42
N LEU A 44 -17.62 23.29 -25.01
CA LEU A 44 -18.77 23.70 -25.81
C LEU A 44 -19.89 24.34 -24.99
N ALA A 45 -20.06 23.92 -23.73
CA ALA A 45 -21.03 24.54 -22.83
C ALA A 45 -20.61 25.96 -22.44
N GLU A 46 -19.30 26.21 -22.30
CA GLU A 46 -18.75 27.53 -21.99
C GLU A 46 -18.72 28.46 -23.21
N ARG A 47 -18.38 27.92 -24.40
CA ARG A 47 -18.21 28.67 -25.65
C ARG A 47 -19.03 28.06 -26.79
N PRO A 48 -20.37 28.19 -26.74
CA PRO A 48 -21.22 27.62 -27.77
C PRO A 48 -20.95 28.29 -29.13
N GLY A 49 -20.65 27.50 -30.15
CA GLY A 49 -20.39 27.97 -31.52
C GLY A 49 -18.91 28.05 -31.92
N GLU A 50 -17.99 27.85 -30.98
CA GLU A 50 -16.53 27.92 -31.22
C GLU A 50 -15.88 26.54 -31.40
N LEU A 51 -16.59 25.58 -32.02
CA LEU A 51 -16.12 24.19 -32.10
C LEU A 51 -14.74 24.06 -32.77
N ASP A 52 -14.50 24.76 -33.87
CA ASP A 52 -13.24 24.68 -34.60
C ASP A 52 -12.06 25.18 -33.75
N GLN A 53 -12.29 26.22 -32.94
CA GLN A 53 -11.29 26.76 -32.04
C GLN A 53 -11.03 25.81 -30.87
N ILE A 54 -12.08 25.21 -30.28
CA ILE A 54 -11.96 24.19 -29.23
C ILE A 54 -11.15 22.99 -29.74
N LEU A 55 -11.44 22.46 -30.94
CA LEU A 55 -10.69 21.34 -31.51
C LEU A 55 -9.24 21.73 -31.85
N ALA A 56 -8.99 22.97 -32.27
CA ALA A 56 -7.65 23.47 -32.50
C ALA A 56 -6.84 23.60 -31.18
N GLU A 57 -7.48 24.03 -30.09
CA GLU A 57 -6.87 24.09 -28.75
C GLU A 57 -6.52 22.71 -28.21
N LEU A 58 -7.34 21.68 -28.49
CA LEU A 58 -7.00 20.29 -28.16
C LEU A 58 -5.77 19.78 -28.92
N GLY A 59 -5.49 20.30 -30.12
CA GLY A 59 -4.31 19.94 -30.92
C GLY A 59 -4.50 18.72 -31.83
N ASP A 60 -3.40 18.19 -32.39
CA ASP A 60 -3.43 17.05 -33.32
C ASP A 60 -3.76 15.74 -32.57
N PRO A 61 -4.77 14.96 -33.01
CA PRO A 61 -5.05 13.62 -32.50
C PRO A 61 -3.84 12.71 -32.35
N ARG A 62 -2.84 12.83 -33.24
CA ARG A 62 -1.61 12.04 -33.21
C ARG A 62 -0.70 12.40 -32.05
N ASP A 63 -0.61 13.69 -31.69
CA ASP A 63 0.22 14.15 -30.58
C ASP A 63 -0.39 13.78 -29.23
N ILE A 64 -1.73 13.86 -29.13
CA ILE A 64 -2.47 13.35 -27.96
C ILE A 64 -2.23 11.84 -27.81
N ALA A 65 -2.39 11.07 -28.89
CA ALA A 65 -2.15 9.64 -28.86
C ALA A 65 -0.69 9.31 -28.54
N ALA A 66 0.29 10.03 -29.09
CA ALA A 66 1.70 9.84 -28.79
C ALA A 66 2.02 10.10 -27.31
N THR A 67 1.36 11.10 -26.71
CA THR A 67 1.48 11.38 -25.27
C THR A 67 0.86 10.26 -24.45
N ALA A 68 -0.35 9.82 -24.78
CA ALA A 68 -0.99 8.67 -24.13
C ALA A 68 -0.17 7.38 -24.28
N ILE A 69 0.49 7.16 -25.42
CA ILE A 69 1.40 6.03 -25.64
C ILE A 69 2.64 6.14 -24.75
N ARG A 70 3.26 7.32 -24.63
CA ARG A 70 4.42 7.53 -23.73
C ARG A 70 4.03 7.33 -22.28
N GLU A 71 2.95 7.96 -21.82
CA GLU A 71 2.44 7.80 -20.45
C GLU A 71 2.09 6.34 -20.19
N ASN A 72 1.35 5.71 -21.11
CA ASN A 72 1.04 4.29 -20.95
C ASN A 72 2.30 3.42 -21.03
N ALA A 73 3.34 3.77 -21.78
CA ALA A 73 4.61 3.04 -21.78
C ALA A 73 5.35 3.21 -20.44
N GLU A 74 5.25 4.38 -19.82
CA GLU A 74 5.83 4.70 -18.51
C GLU A 74 5.08 3.99 -17.36
N TYR A 75 3.74 3.96 -17.43
CA TYR A 75 2.88 3.17 -16.54
C TYR A 75 2.97 1.66 -16.81
N SER A 76 3.18 1.27 -18.07
CA SER A 76 3.36 -0.10 -18.54
C SER A 76 4.82 -0.52 -18.56
N HIS A 77 5.72 0.09 -17.79
CA HIS A 77 6.96 -0.58 -17.40
C HIS A 77 6.61 -1.67 -16.36
N PRO A 78 6.29 -2.91 -16.79
CA PRO A 78 5.74 -3.94 -15.92
C PRO A 78 6.87 -4.62 -15.11
N GLY A 79 8.12 -4.26 -15.39
CA GLY A 79 9.32 -4.90 -14.85
C GLY A 79 9.72 -4.45 -13.46
N ARG A 80 9.19 -3.34 -12.93
CA ARG A 80 9.66 -2.79 -11.64
C ARG A 80 8.76 -3.07 -10.44
N ARG A 81 7.51 -3.51 -10.62
CA ARG A 81 6.56 -3.76 -9.50
C ARG A 81 6.03 -5.18 -9.41
N ARG A 82 6.64 -6.15 -10.10
CA ARG A 82 6.35 -7.57 -9.93
C ARG A 82 7.26 -8.13 -8.84
N GLY A 83 7.04 -7.68 -7.59
CA GLY A 83 7.77 -8.20 -6.43
C GLY A 83 7.63 -9.72 -6.37
N ASN A 84 8.74 -10.43 -6.18
CA ASN A 84 8.73 -11.88 -6.02
C ASN A 84 7.93 -12.21 -4.75
N PRO A 85 6.87 -13.05 -4.82
CA PRO A 85 6.06 -13.37 -3.64
C PRO A 85 6.92 -14.01 -2.54
N ARG A 86 8.03 -14.67 -2.91
CA ARG A 86 9.01 -15.21 -1.96
C ARG A 86 9.68 -14.11 -1.13
N THR A 87 10.00 -12.95 -1.72
CA THR A 87 10.62 -11.83 -0.99
C THR A 87 9.68 -11.27 0.06
N VAL A 88 8.39 -11.10 -0.28
CA VAL A 88 7.37 -10.65 0.68
C VAL A 88 7.26 -11.64 1.85
N LEU A 89 7.14 -12.93 1.53
CA LEU A 89 7.04 -13.97 2.56
C LEU A 89 8.31 -14.08 3.40
N ALA A 90 9.49 -13.94 2.79
CA ALA A 90 10.77 -13.99 3.48
C ALA A 90 10.93 -12.82 4.45
N LEU A 91 10.55 -11.60 4.06
CA LEU A 91 10.59 -10.42 4.94
C LEU A 91 9.67 -10.60 6.16
N LEU A 92 8.44 -11.07 5.94
CA LEU A 92 7.47 -11.30 7.01
C LEU A 92 7.86 -12.49 7.92
N ALA A 93 8.47 -13.54 7.35
CA ALA A 93 9.01 -14.65 8.12
C ALA A 93 10.21 -14.19 8.96
N ALA A 94 11.14 -13.43 8.37
CA ALA A 94 12.30 -12.90 9.06
C ALA A 94 11.89 -11.99 10.22
N SER A 95 10.90 -11.11 10.04
CA SER A 95 10.41 -10.29 11.17
C SER A 95 9.76 -11.11 12.28
N SER A 96 9.08 -12.21 11.93
CA SER A 96 8.49 -13.12 12.92
C SER A 96 9.55 -13.85 13.75
N VAL A 97 10.61 -14.33 13.10
CA VAL A 97 11.74 -14.98 13.78
C VAL A 97 12.51 -13.99 14.65
N LEU A 98 12.77 -12.80 14.15
CA LEU A 98 13.43 -11.75 14.93
C LEU A 98 12.59 -11.35 16.16
N GLY A 99 11.26 -11.28 16.02
CA GLY A 99 10.35 -11.05 17.16
C GLY A 99 10.45 -12.13 18.24
N LEU A 100 10.56 -13.41 17.84
CA LEU A 100 10.75 -14.51 18.79
C LEU A 100 12.09 -14.42 19.53
N LEU A 101 13.16 -14.08 18.81
CA LEU A 101 14.48 -13.89 19.40
C LEU A 101 14.48 -12.70 20.37
N GLY A 102 13.77 -11.62 20.04
CA GLY A 102 13.58 -10.48 20.94
C GLY A 102 12.87 -10.85 22.23
N ALA A 103 11.80 -11.64 22.16
CA ALA A 103 11.06 -12.09 23.34
C ALA A 103 11.86 -13.06 24.23
N ALA A 104 12.80 -13.80 23.65
CA ALA A 104 13.63 -14.76 24.40
C ALA A 104 14.89 -14.14 25.04
N ALA A 105 15.30 -12.95 24.59
CA ALA A 105 16.55 -12.32 25.00
C ALA A 105 16.33 -11.19 26.01
N PRO A 106 16.90 -11.26 27.23
CA PRO A 106 16.84 -10.15 28.18
C PRO A 106 17.63 -8.96 27.62
N HIS A 107 17.04 -7.75 27.66
CA HIS A 107 17.59 -6.50 27.11
C HIS A 107 17.59 -6.38 25.56
N ALA A 108 16.72 -7.13 24.87
CA ALA A 108 16.57 -7.05 23.41
C ALA A 108 15.87 -5.78 22.89
N GLU A 109 15.73 -4.73 23.70
CA GLU A 109 15.03 -3.50 23.30
C GLU A 109 15.64 -2.84 22.05
N ALA A 110 16.94 -3.02 21.84
CA ALA A 110 17.64 -2.58 20.64
C ALA A 110 17.17 -3.28 19.34
N LEU A 111 16.60 -4.49 19.43
CA LEU A 111 16.09 -5.25 18.28
C LEU A 111 14.69 -4.84 17.84
N ASN A 112 13.93 -4.13 18.69
CA ASN A 112 12.55 -3.71 18.38
C ASN A 112 12.48 -2.84 17.13
N PHE A 113 13.41 -1.89 16.96
CA PHE A 113 13.44 -1.00 15.80
C PHE A 113 13.74 -1.76 14.48
N PRO A 114 14.80 -2.58 14.38
CA PRO A 114 15.01 -3.45 13.22
C PRO A 114 13.80 -4.33 12.89
N ILE A 115 13.16 -4.93 13.90
CA ILE A 115 11.96 -5.77 13.72
C ILE A 115 10.82 -4.96 13.10
N LEU A 116 10.57 -3.75 13.60
CA LEU A 116 9.56 -2.84 13.08
C LEU A 116 9.85 -2.46 11.62
N VAL A 117 11.08 -2.08 11.30
CA VAL A 117 11.50 -1.71 9.94
C VAL A 117 11.29 -2.87 8.96
N VAL A 118 11.75 -4.08 9.32
CA VAL A 118 11.57 -5.27 8.48
C VAL A 118 10.09 -5.63 8.31
N THR A 119 9.30 -5.50 9.37
CA THR A 119 7.84 -5.75 9.31
C THR A 119 7.13 -4.73 8.42
N ALA A 120 7.44 -3.44 8.58
CA ALA A 120 6.88 -2.37 7.76
C ALA A 120 7.24 -2.54 6.29
N LEU A 121 8.49 -2.93 5.99
CA LEU A 121 8.92 -3.24 4.63
C LEU A 121 8.19 -4.48 4.08
N GLY A 122 8.00 -5.51 4.89
CA GLY A 122 7.18 -6.69 4.55
C GLY A 122 5.73 -6.31 4.20
N PHE A 123 5.10 -5.43 4.97
CA PHE A 123 3.75 -4.94 4.67
C PHE A 123 3.69 -4.02 3.46
N ALA A 124 4.66 -3.13 3.28
CA ALA A 124 4.73 -2.26 2.11
C ALA A 124 4.88 -3.10 0.83
N THR A 125 5.75 -4.10 0.84
CA THR A 125 5.93 -5.02 -0.29
C THR A 125 4.70 -5.90 -0.53
N LEU A 126 4.01 -6.35 0.53
CA LEU A 126 2.73 -7.04 0.43
C LEU A 126 1.64 -6.15 -0.19
N ALA A 127 1.57 -4.88 0.21
CA ALA A 127 0.61 -3.91 -0.31
C ALA A 127 0.83 -3.65 -1.81
N MET A 128 2.09 -3.55 -2.24
CA MET A 128 2.47 -3.34 -3.65
C MET A 128 2.37 -4.61 -4.51
N SER A 129 2.36 -5.80 -3.91
CA SER A 129 2.33 -7.08 -4.62
C SER A 129 1.03 -7.29 -5.41
N ALA A 130 1.13 -7.71 -6.67
CA ALA A 130 -0.02 -8.08 -7.51
C ALA A 130 -0.53 -9.52 -7.26
N TRP A 131 0.15 -10.31 -6.41
CA TRP A 131 -0.09 -11.75 -6.26
C TRP A 131 -1.29 -12.10 -5.37
N TRP A 132 -1.85 -11.12 -4.66
CA TRP A 132 -2.94 -11.33 -3.71
C TRP A 132 -4.00 -10.26 -3.88
N THR A 133 -5.26 -10.68 -3.69
CA THR A 133 -6.39 -9.75 -3.67
C THR A 133 -6.29 -8.81 -2.47
N THR A 134 -6.89 -7.63 -2.60
CA THR A 134 -6.92 -6.61 -1.54
C THR A 134 -7.40 -7.20 -0.21
N SER A 135 -8.49 -7.98 -0.22
CA SER A 135 -9.04 -8.60 0.99
C SER A 135 -8.06 -9.57 1.65
N ARG A 136 -7.30 -10.35 0.87
CA ARG A 136 -6.30 -11.29 1.41
C ARG A 136 -5.13 -10.55 2.05
N LYS A 137 -4.70 -9.42 1.47
CA LYS A 137 -3.68 -8.56 2.07
C LYS A 137 -4.13 -8.05 3.44
N TRP A 138 -5.38 -7.61 3.56
CA TRP A 138 -5.92 -7.10 4.82
C TRP A 138 -6.07 -8.16 5.89
N ILE A 139 -6.57 -9.34 5.52
CA ILE A 139 -6.64 -10.48 6.42
C ILE A 139 -5.24 -10.79 6.96
N SER A 140 -4.21 -10.82 6.11
CA SER A 140 -2.84 -11.08 6.56
C SER A 140 -2.27 -9.99 7.47
N VAL A 141 -2.49 -8.72 7.17
CA VAL A 141 -2.04 -7.61 8.04
C VAL A 141 -2.71 -7.71 9.41
N ALA A 142 -4.03 -7.92 9.45
CA ALA A 142 -4.77 -8.08 10.69
C ALA A 142 -4.22 -9.24 11.52
N TRP A 143 -4.05 -10.42 10.92
CA TRP A 143 -3.54 -11.60 11.62
C TRP A 143 -2.08 -11.49 12.05
N PHE A 144 -1.27 -10.62 11.45
CA PHE A 144 0.09 -10.35 11.93
C PHE A 144 0.13 -9.43 13.14
N ILE A 145 -0.75 -8.41 13.17
CA ILE A 145 -0.79 -7.36 14.20
C ILE A 145 -1.59 -7.81 15.42
N LEU A 146 -2.79 -8.38 15.24
CA LEU A 146 -3.71 -8.74 16.32
C LEU A 146 -3.03 -9.53 17.45
N PRO A 147 -2.22 -10.57 17.16
CA PRO A 147 -1.59 -11.36 18.21
C PRO A 147 -0.69 -10.52 19.10
N ASN A 148 0.16 -9.64 18.54
CA ASN A 148 1.03 -8.79 19.36
C ASN A 148 0.24 -7.82 20.24
N VAL A 149 -0.79 -7.19 19.67
CA VAL A 149 -1.64 -6.25 20.42
C VAL A 149 -2.37 -6.98 21.54
N PHE A 150 -2.92 -8.16 21.26
CA PHE A 150 -3.59 -8.98 22.24
C PHE A 150 -2.63 -9.43 23.35
N LEU A 151 -1.43 -9.91 23.01
CA LEU A 151 -0.44 -10.33 24.00
C LEU A 151 -0.02 -9.19 24.93
N ARG A 152 0.24 -7.99 24.38
CA ARG A 152 0.54 -6.82 25.22
C ARG A 152 -0.62 -6.41 26.11
N ALA A 153 -1.85 -6.47 25.60
CA ALA A 153 -3.04 -6.16 26.41
C ALA A 153 -3.22 -7.16 27.56
N VAL A 154 -2.99 -8.45 27.31
CA VAL A 154 -3.03 -9.50 28.34
C VAL A 154 -1.91 -9.29 29.36
N ASP A 155 -0.68 -9.04 28.90
CA ASP A 155 0.44 -8.77 29.80
C ASP A 155 0.17 -7.56 30.71
N GLN A 156 -0.31 -6.46 30.14
CA GLN A 156 -0.65 -5.26 30.90
C GLN A 156 -1.79 -5.48 31.90
N ALA A 157 -2.76 -6.35 31.58
CA ALA A 157 -3.90 -6.63 32.44
C ALA A 157 -3.58 -7.63 33.57
N PHE A 158 -2.70 -8.61 33.31
CA PHE A 158 -2.50 -9.76 34.20
C PHE A 158 -1.06 -9.91 34.74
N GLY A 159 -0.09 -9.14 34.23
CA GLY A 159 1.32 -9.21 34.60
C GLY A 159 1.90 -10.59 34.31
N LEU A 160 2.09 -10.92 33.04
CA LEU A 160 2.51 -12.26 32.67
C LEU A 160 3.93 -12.55 33.15
N SER A 161 4.15 -13.74 33.69
CA SER A 161 5.50 -14.24 33.93
C SER A 161 6.25 -14.39 32.58
N HIS A 162 7.58 -14.26 32.59
CA HIS A 162 8.40 -14.39 31.39
C HIS A 162 8.18 -15.71 30.62
N SER A 163 7.91 -16.80 31.34
CA SER A 163 7.63 -18.12 30.72
C SER A 163 6.28 -18.15 30.00
N ALA A 164 5.26 -17.47 30.55
CA ALA A 164 3.96 -17.33 29.92
C ALA A 164 4.04 -16.44 28.68
N GLU A 165 4.79 -15.33 28.75
CA GLU A 165 5.04 -14.44 27.61
C GLU A 165 5.73 -15.20 26.47
N ALA A 166 6.83 -15.90 26.75
CA ALA A 166 7.54 -16.68 25.74
C ALA A 166 6.64 -17.73 25.07
N THR A 167 5.85 -18.47 25.87
CA THR A 167 4.90 -19.46 25.36
C THR A 167 3.88 -18.84 24.41
N LEU A 168 3.34 -17.68 24.77
CA LEU A 168 2.39 -16.95 23.94
C LEU A 168 3.03 -16.37 22.67
N SER A 169 4.28 -15.90 22.75
CA SER A 169 5.06 -15.50 21.56
C SER A 169 5.25 -16.66 20.58
N PHE A 170 5.50 -17.88 21.07
CA PHE A 170 5.55 -19.07 20.21
C PHE A 170 4.23 -19.31 19.47
N PHE A 171 3.08 -19.20 20.17
CA PHE A 171 1.77 -19.31 19.52
C PHE A 171 1.54 -18.22 18.48
N ALA A 172 1.93 -16.97 18.76
CA ALA A 172 1.83 -15.87 17.80
C ALA A 172 2.68 -16.11 16.54
N VAL A 173 3.89 -16.66 16.69
CA VAL A 173 4.76 -17.03 15.56
C VAL A 173 4.17 -18.19 14.75
N ALA A 174 3.65 -19.22 15.41
CA ALA A 174 2.98 -20.34 14.73
C ALA A 174 1.77 -19.87 13.91
N LEU A 175 0.99 -18.95 14.47
CA LEU A 175 -0.15 -18.32 13.78
C LEU A 175 0.31 -17.53 12.54
N ARG A 176 1.36 -16.72 12.65
CA ARG A 176 1.95 -16.00 11.50
C ARG A 176 2.48 -16.95 10.44
N ALA A 177 3.15 -18.03 10.82
CA ALA A 177 3.58 -19.06 9.90
C ALA A 177 2.40 -19.67 9.14
N GLY A 178 1.28 -19.95 9.84
CA GLY A 178 0.03 -20.38 9.23
C GLY A 178 -0.51 -19.38 8.18
N VAL A 179 -0.49 -18.08 8.49
CA VAL A 179 -0.88 -17.01 7.56
C VAL A 179 0.03 -16.96 6.34
N LEU A 180 1.34 -17.13 6.51
CA LEU A 180 2.31 -17.15 5.41
C LEU A 180 2.09 -18.35 4.48
N VAL A 181 1.86 -19.54 5.05
CA VAL A 181 1.50 -20.75 4.28
C VAL A 181 0.18 -20.55 3.55
N TRP A 182 -0.83 -19.97 4.23
CA TRP A 182 -2.12 -19.66 3.62
C TRP A 182 -1.99 -18.68 2.45
N LEU A 183 -1.21 -17.59 2.61
CA LEU A 183 -0.88 -16.65 1.54
C LEU A 183 -0.20 -17.35 0.37
N TRP A 184 0.80 -18.19 0.65
CA TRP A 184 1.51 -18.93 -0.38
C TRP A 184 0.59 -19.82 -1.21
N ARG A 185 -0.34 -20.53 -0.54
CA ARG A 185 -1.31 -21.43 -1.18
C ARG A 185 -2.36 -20.67 -1.99
N HIS A 186 -2.78 -19.49 -1.54
CA HIS A 186 -3.82 -18.67 -2.18
C HIS A 186 -3.26 -17.53 -3.03
N ARG A 187 -2.04 -17.69 -3.56
CA ARG A 187 -1.49 -16.77 -4.56
C ARG A 187 -2.31 -16.87 -5.85
N VAL A 188 -2.68 -15.72 -6.42
CA VAL A 188 -3.33 -15.65 -7.73
C VAL A 188 -2.25 -15.30 -8.74
N ALA A 189 -2.13 -16.10 -9.80
CA ALA A 189 -1.22 -15.77 -10.89
C ALA A 189 -1.65 -14.43 -11.50
N PRO A 190 -0.74 -13.47 -11.77
CA PRO A 190 -1.13 -12.12 -12.19
C PRO A 190 -1.87 -12.07 -13.54
N GLU A 191 -1.96 -13.18 -14.28
CA GLU A 191 -2.51 -13.28 -15.63
C GLU A 191 -3.76 -14.19 -15.71
N GLY A 192 -4.37 -14.55 -14.57
CA GLY A 192 -5.55 -15.43 -14.54
C GLY A 192 -6.87 -14.74 -14.93
N PRO A 193 -7.76 -15.41 -15.70
CA PRO A 193 -9.10 -14.89 -16.00
C PRO A 193 -9.96 -14.88 -14.72
N GLY A 194 -10.56 -13.73 -14.39
CA GLY A 194 -11.34 -13.57 -13.15
C GLY A 194 -10.86 -12.46 -12.21
N ARG A 195 -10.09 -11.49 -12.72
CA ARG A 195 -9.67 -10.30 -11.99
C ARG A 195 -10.90 -9.44 -11.65
N ILE A 196 -11.49 -9.65 -10.49
CA ILE A 196 -12.40 -8.69 -9.88
C ILE A 196 -11.51 -7.66 -9.19
N ASP A 197 -11.39 -6.47 -9.79
CA ASP A 197 -10.69 -5.34 -9.18
C ASP A 197 -11.48 -4.84 -7.97
N PHE A 198 -11.31 -5.51 -6.84
CA PHE A 198 -11.86 -5.06 -5.57
C PHE A 198 -11.07 -3.82 -5.12
N ARG A 199 -11.54 -2.65 -5.57
CA ARG A 199 -11.10 -1.34 -5.08
C ARG A 199 -11.77 -1.10 -3.72
N LEU A 200 -10.97 -1.12 -2.66
CA LEU A 200 -11.43 -0.57 -1.38
C LEU A 200 -11.85 0.88 -1.57
N PRO A 201 -13.00 1.28 -1.01
CA PRO A 201 -13.43 2.67 -1.05
C PRO A 201 -12.37 3.55 -0.37
N ARG A 202 -12.19 4.76 -0.89
CA ARG A 202 -11.10 5.67 -0.49
C ARG A 202 -11.01 5.86 1.03
N TRP A 203 -12.15 5.94 1.72
CA TRP A 203 -12.21 6.12 3.17
C TRP A 203 -11.54 4.97 3.94
N ALA A 204 -11.74 3.72 3.54
CA ALA A 204 -11.15 2.56 4.21
C ALA A 204 -9.63 2.55 4.07
N ARG A 205 -9.14 3.06 2.94
CA ARG A 205 -7.70 3.23 2.69
C ARG A 205 -7.11 4.32 3.58
N ILE A 206 -7.78 5.46 3.69
CA ILE A 206 -7.35 6.59 4.52
C ILE A 206 -7.34 6.19 6.00
N LEU A 207 -8.46 5.66 6.50
CA LEU A 207 -8.63 5.27 7.91
C LEU A 207 -7.54 4.29 8.35
N LEU A 208 -7.21 3.37 7.46
CA LEU A 208 -6.15 2.42 7.68
C LEU A 208 -4.75 3.04 7.66
N TRP A 209 -4.41 3.89 6.68
CA TRP A 209 -3.13 4.59 6.70
C TRP A 209 -2.98 5.43 7.97
N SER A 210 -4.08 6.02 8.45
CA SER A 210 -4.13 6.72 9.73
C SER A 210 -3.91 5.78 10.92
N LEU A 211 -4.50 4.58 10.94
CA LEU A 211 -4.28 3.60 12.01
C LEU A 211 -2.84 3.07 12.02
N LEU A 212 -2.26 2.81 10.84
CA LEU A 212 -0.86 2.41 10.72
C LEU A 212 0.06 3.54 11.19
N ALA A 213 -0.20 4.77 10.75
CA ALA A 213 0.56 5.93 11.17
C ALA A 213 0.44 6.16 12.68
N ALA A 214 -0.76 6.04 13.25
CA ALA A 214 -1.00 6.16 14.69
C ALA A 214 -0.26 5.07 15.47
N PHE A 215 -0.27 3.82 15.00
CA PHE A 215 0.48 2.73 15.63
C PHE A 215 1.99 3.00 15.61
N ILE A 216 2.53 3.45 14.47
CA ILE A 216 3.95 3.81 14.35
C ILE A 216 4.29 4.99 15.26
N LEU A 217 3.47 6.05 15.27
CA LEU A 217 3.64 7.21 16.15
C LEU A 217 3.62 6.80 17.62
N PHE A 218 2.69 5.94 18.00
CA PHE A 218 2.57 5.42 19.36
C PHE A 218 3.83 4.64 19.76
N GLU A 219 4.33 3.75 18.90
CA GLU A 219 5.58 3.02 19.15
C GLU A 219 6.80 3.94 19.28
N VAL A 220 6.93 4.92 18.37
CA VAL A 220 8.02 5.90 18.44
C VAL A 220 7.94 6.73 19.72
N PHE A 221 6.73 7.15 20.11
CA PHE A 221 6.51 7.90 21.34
C PHE A 221 6.89 7.10 22.58
N MET A 222 6.47 5.82 22.65
CA MET A 222 6.85 4.92 23.73
C MET A 222 8.37 4.77 23.83
N TRP A 223 9.07 4.69 22.69
CA TRP A 223 10.52 4.60 22.65
C TRP A 223 11.21 5.87 23.17
N VAL A 224 10.82 7.05 22.67
CA VAL A 224 11.38 8.34 23.13
C VAL A 224 11.15 8.53 24.63
N SER A 225 9.99 8.12 25.13
CA SER A 225 9.67 8.20 26.55
C SER A 225 10.56 7.29 27.40
N ALA A 226 10.84 6.07 26.95
CA ALA A 226 11.75 5.14 27.64
C ALA A 226 13.20 5.66 27.68
N PHE A 227 13.67 6.30 26.62
CA PHE A 227 15.01 6.92 26.58
C PHE A 227 15.10 8.17 27.48
N ALA A 228 14.06 9.01 27.50
CA ALA A 228 14.04 10.19 28.36
C ALA A 228 14.13 9.83 29.85
N VAL A 229 13.47 8.74 30.28
CA VAL A 229 13.52 8.26 31.67
C VAL A 229 14.90 7.69 32.04
N THR A 230 15.59 7.04 31.09
CA THR A 230 16.91 6.46 31.36
C THR A 230 18.03 7.51 31.42
N ASP A 231 17.94 8.59 30.63
CA ASP A 231 18.88 9.71 30.71
C ASP A 231 18.76 10.46 32.05
N ASP A 232 17.55 10.65 32.57
CA ASP A 232 17.31 11.35 33.84
C ASP A 232 17.81 10.53 35.07
N LEU A 233 17.83 9.21 34.97
CA LEU A 233 18.44 8.34 35.98
C LEU A 233 19.98 8.39 35.93
N SER A 234 20.57 8.67 34.76
CA SER A 234 22.02 8.77 34.58
C SER A 234 22.61 10.08 35.17
N THR A 235 21.82 11.15 35.17
CA THR A 235 22.20 12.46 35.75
C THR A 235 22.11 12.45 37.27
N VAL A 236 21.08 11.80 37.85
CA VAL A 236 20.94 11.62 39.30
C VAL A 236 22.13 10.84 39.90
N LYS A 237 22.65 9.84 39.19
CA LYS A 237 23.78 9.02 39.67
C LYS A 237 25.13 9.76 39.69
N LYS A 238 25.25 10.90 39.00
CA LYS A 238 26.44 11.77 39.04
C LYS A 238 26.40 12.82 40.16
N GLY A 239 25.26 12.97 40.85
CA GLY A 239 25.01 14.06 41.80
C GLY A 239 25.41 13.84 43.26
N SER A 240 25.57 12.60 43.75
CA SER A 240 25.76 12.37 45.20
C SER A 240 26.85 11.35 45.54
N PHE A 241 28.11 11.74 45.35
CA PHE A 241 29.20 11.29 46.22
C PHE A 241 30.18 12.44 46.41
N THR A 242 29.76 13.44 47.18
CA THR A 242 30.71 14.25 47.96
C THR A 242 30.48 13.88 49.43
N PRO A 243 31.54 13.47 50.16
CA PRO A 243 31.45 12.99 51.54
C PRO A 243 31.13 14.10 52.54
#